data_AF-A0AAE0TQP4-F1
#
_entry.id   AF-A0AAE0TQP4-F1
#
_cell.length_a   1.000
_cell.length_b   1.000
_cell.length_c   1.000
_cell.angle_alpha   90.00
_cell.angle_beta   90.00
_cell.angle_gamma   90.00
#
_symmetry.space_group_name_H-M   'P 1'
#
loop_
_entity.id
_entity.type
_entity.pdbx_description
1 polymer ?
#
loop_
_entity_poly.entity_id
_entity_poly.type
_entity_poly.pdbx_seq_one_letter_code
_entity_poly.pdbx_strand_id
1 'polypeptide(L)'
;MEKSMLIKLVICLILGVGGLHLLRLPQTTQSWIVPSARESLSVSQPETRNGYRLPLLNHHNEQYSAQVSIGTPPQIFKIGLDTGSSNMWATSSKCPTNTCRLHQQYNSSLSNSYSKNGSRFEISYGAEGDGISGFMSQDTIGVGAFSIANQSFAEATQEIGHGPAHWEMDGILGLGFSAAAVDLVTPPFYNMIGQGLTKPIFALYFSSIFVEGDESEVIFGGTNPHHYTGQLATLPLRDKPTWETTLTSIAFGSWTIQLVDIGAAIDTGASMLVLPTTLALLMYVIYASTRRPR
;
A
#
# COMPACT_ATOMS: atom_id res chain seq x y z
N MET A 1 0.29 31.84 2.31
CA MET A 1 -0.78 31.08 2.98
C MET A 1 -0.65 29.63 2.55
N GLU A 2 0.11 28.85 3.31
CA GLU A 2 0.24 27.40 3.10
C GLU A 2 -1.09 26.74 3.49
N LYS A 3 -1.82 26.21 2.51
CA LYS A 3 -2.97 25.35 2.79
C LYS A 3 -2.41 23.98 3.19
N SER A 4 -2.40 23.67 4.48
CA SER A 4 -2.14 22.31 4.97
C SER A 4 -3.18 21.35 4.38
N MET A 5 -2.75 20.46 3.49
CA MET A 5 -3.60 19.46 2.83
C MET A 5 -3.77 18.25 3.75
N LEU A 6 -4.98 18.04 4.28
CA LEU A 6 -5.29 16.90 5.14
C LEU A 6 -5.68 15.70 4.26
N ILE A 7 -4.87 14.64 4.27
CA ILE A 7 -5.15 13.39 3.57
C ILE A 7 -5.71 12.36 4.56
N LYS A 8 -6.77 11.63 4.17
CA LYS A 8 -7.37 10.56 4.98
C LYS A 8 -7.25 9.20 4.29
N LEU A 9 -6.86 8.17 5.04
CA LEU A 9 -6.86 6.77 4.64
C LEU A 9 -7.93 6.01 5.43
N VAL A 10 -8.69 5.17 4.73
CA VAL A 10 -9.70 4.28 5.32
C VAL A 10 -9.37 2.84 4.94
N ILE A 11 -9.19 1.98 5.94
CA ILE A 11 -8.85 0.56 5.75
C ILE A 11 -9.99 -0.31 6.27
N CYS A 12 -10.45 -1.25 5.45
CA CYS A 12 -11.22 -2.40 5.89
C CYS A 12 -10.32 -3.65 5.82
N LEU A 13 -9.89 -4.16 6.97
CA LEU A 13 -8.93 -5.26 7.08
C LEU A 13 -9.64 -6.62 6.92
N ILE A 14 -9.26 -7.38 5.88
CA ILE A 14 -9.48 -8.84 5.79
C ILE A 14 -8.09 -9.47 5.59
N LEU A 15 -7.67 -10.32 6.53
CA LEU A 15 -6.31 -10.89 6.58
C LEU A 15 -6.27 -12.27 5.91
N GLY A 16 -5.52 -12.42 4.82
CA GLY A 16 -5.17 -13.68 4.17
C GLY A 16 -3.67 -14.03 4.33
N VAL A 17 -3.31 -15.31 4.18
CA VAL A 17 -2.05 -15.89 4.73
C VAL A 17 -1.22 -16.62 3.67
N GLY A 18 0.06 -16.22 3.51
CA GLY A 18 1.09 -16.84 2.67
C GLY A 18 2.48 -16.90 3.35
N GLY A 19 3.35 -17.87 3.00
CA GLY A 19 4.63 -18.19 3.69
C GLY A 19 5.82 -17.25 3.35
N LEU A 20 6.97 -17.19 4.04
CA LEU A 20 7.76 -18.20 4.78
C LEU A 20 8.69 -17.53 5.86
N HIS A 21 9.00 -18.27 6.94
CA HIS A 21 10.01 -18.02 8.00
C HIS A 21 9.91 -16.75 8.87
N LEU A 22 8.68 -16.36 9.20
CA LEU A 22 8.29 -15.67 10.44
C LEU A 22 7.07 -16.40 11.03
N LEU A 23 6.91 -16.39 12.35
CA LEU A 23 5.98 -17.28 13.09
C LEU A 23 4.52 -17.14 12.63
N ARG A 24 4.05 -18.14 11.86
CA ARG A 24 2.67 -18.24 11.35
C ARG A 24 1.73 -18.62 12.50
N LEU A 25 0.77 -17.75 12.82
CA LEU A 25 -0.34 -18.04 13.74
C LEU A 25 -1.59 -18.44 12.94
N PRO A 26 -2.02 -19.73 12.94
CA PRO A 26 -3.26 -20.16 12.31
C PRO A 26 -4.51 -19.45 12.87
N GLN A 27 -5.39 -19.00 11.97
CA GLN A 27 -6.70 -18.47 12.32
C GLN A 27 -7.60 -19.60 12.88
N THR A 28 -8.10 -19.43 14.09
CA THR A 28 -9.38 -20.03 14.51
C THR A 28 -10.44 -18.94 14.45
N THR A 29 -11.59 -19.28 13.87
CA THR A 29 -12.78 -18.43 13.78
C THR A 29 -13.26 -18.03 15.17
N GLN A 30 -12.76 -16.91 15.67
CA GLN A 30 -13.41 -16.17 16.74
C GLN A 30 -13.55 -14.73 16.28
N SER A 31 -14.80 -14.28 16.25
CA SER A 31 -15.19 -12.90 16.03
C SER A 31 -14.43 -11.98 16.97
N TRP A 32 -13.64 -11.08 16.42
CA TRP A 32 -12.97 -10.02 17.18
C TRP A 32 -14.02 -8.98 17.57
N ILE A 33 -14.44 -8.99 18.83
CA ILE A 33 -15.12 -7.85 19.44
C ILE A 33 -14.02 -6.91 19.89
N VAL A 34 -13.88 -5.76 19.25
CA VAL A 34 -13.06 -4.66 19.76
C VAL A 34 -13.73 -4.17 21.04
N PRO A 35 -13.09 -4.29 22.23
CA PRO A 35 -13.66 -3.74 23.44
C PRO A 35 -13.72 -2.22 23.30
N SER A 36 -14.88 -1.61 23.59
CA SER A 36 -15.06 -0.17 23.52
C SER A 36 -14.14 0.52 24.54
N ALA A 37 -12.98 1.00 24.10
CA ALA A 37 -12.21 1.98 24.86
C ALA A 37 -13.00 3.31 24.80
N ARG A 38 -13.60 3.70 25.93
CA ARG A 38 -14.18 5.03 26.14
C ARG A 38 -13.05 6.05 26.30
N GLU A 39 -12.42 6.41 25.19
CA GLU A 39 -11.76 7.71 25.04
C GLU A 39 -12.40 8.39 23.83
N SER A 40 -12.62 9.69 23.93
CA SER A 40 -13.39 10.49 22.97
C SER A 40 -12.73 10.54 21.59
N LEU A 41 -12.92 9.49 20.81
CA LEU A 41 -12.65 9.47 19.38
C LEU A 41 -13.58 10.48 18.72
N SER A 42 -13.01 11.53 18.12
CA SER A 42 -13.78 12.49 17.35
C SER A 42 -14.34 11.81 16.10
N VAL A 43 -15.62 11.51 16.12
CA VAL A 43 -16.38 11.01 14.96
C VAL A 43 -16.45 12.12 13.93
N SER A 44 -15.82 11.93 12.77
CA SER A 44 -16.05 12.78 11.60
C SER A 44 -16.56 11.92 10.47
N GLN A 45 -17.71 12.28 9.88
CA GLN A 45 -18.24 11.63 8.70
C GLN A 45 -17.48 12.14 7.45
N PRO A 46 -16.79 11.29 6.67
CA PRO A 46 -16.58 11.58 5.27
C PRO A 46 -17.82 11.07 4.52
N GLU A 47 -18.89 11.87 4.48
CA GLU A 47 -19.97 11.64 3.53
C GLU A 47 -19.48 11.95 2.11
N THR A 48 -18.88 10.96 1.45
CA THR A 48 -18.65 11.02 0.00
C THR A 48 -18.95 9.66 -0.61
N ARG A 49 -20.21 9.49 -1.07
CA ARG A 49 -20.64 8.38 -1.95
C ARG A 49 -19.95 8.41 -3.33
N ASN A 50 -19.34 9.55 -3.71
CA ASN A 50 -18.79 9.78 -5.04
C ASN A 50 -17.26 9.76 -5.00
N GLY A 51 -16.68 8.57 -5.02
CA GLY A 51 -15.28 8.34 -5.36
C GLY A 51 -15.17 7.52 -6.64
N TYR A 52 -14.00 7.54 -7.28
CA TYR A 52 -13.73 6.72 -8.45
C TYR A 52 -13.23 5.34 -8.02
N ARG A 53 -13.96 4.30 -8.42
CA ARG A 53 -13.61 2.90 -8.18
C ARG A 53 -12.58 2.41 -9.20
N LEU A 54 -11.50 1.84 -8.69
CA LEU A 54 -10.53 1.10 -9.47
C LEU A 54 -10.41 -0.32 -8.89
N PRO A 55 -10.77 -1.37 -9.64
CA PRO A 55 -10.59 -2.76 -9.20
C PRO A 55 -9.13 -3.08 -8.97
N LEU A 56 -8.87 -3.94 -7.98
CA LEU A 56 -7.54 -4.49 -7.69
C LEU A 56 -7.52 -5.99 -8.01
N LEU A 57 -6.43 -6.42 -8.62
CA LEU A 57 -6.09 -7.82 -8.81
C LEU A 57 -5.53 -8.37 -7.50
N ASN A 58 -6.09 -9.48 -7.02
CA ASN A 58 -5.63 -10.19 -5.83
C ASN A 58 -4.73 -11.37 -6.25
N HIS A 59 -3.46 -11.30 -5.88
CA HIS A 59 -2.47 -12.35 -6.12
C HIS A 59 -2.31 -13.17 -4.84
N HIS A 60 -3.12 -14.23 -4.74
CA HIS A 60 -3.05 -15.24 -3.66
C HIS A 60 -3.22 -14.72 -2.22
N ASN A 61 -3.94 -13.61 -2.03
CA ASN A 61 -4.05 -12.86 -0.77
C ASN A 61 -2.71 -12.32 -0.24
N GLU A 62 -1.67 -12.29 -1.07
CA GLU A 62 -0.32 -11.84 -0.69
C GLU A 62 0.02 -10.48 -1.31
N GLN A 63 -0.42 -10.22 -2.54
CA GLN A 63 -0.13 -8.96 -3.23
C GLN A 63 -1.41 -8.46 -3.90
N TYR A 64 -1.58 -7.14 -3.97
CA TYR A 64 -2.71 -6.52 -4.65
C TYR A 64 -2.21 -5.44 -5.60
N SER A 65 -2.65 -5.49 -6.86
CA SER A 65 -2.20 -4.53 -7.87
C SER A 65 -3.35 -3.97 -8.69
N ALA A 66 -3.19 -2.74 -9.17
CA ALA A 66 -4.10 -2.11 -10.12
C ALA A 66 -3.52 -2.18 -11.53
N GLN A 67 -4.39 -2.21 -12.54
CA GLN A 67 -3.96 -1.90 -13.90
C GLN A 67 -3.80 -0.39 -14.07
N VAL A 68 -2.58 0.03 -14.41
CA VAL A 68 -2.19 1.42 -14.59
C VAL A 68 -1.49 1.55 -15.94
N SER A 69 -1.75 2.63 -16.67
CA SER A 69 -1.06 2.90 -17.92
C SER A 69 0.03 3.95 -17.77
N ILE A 70 1.10 3.84 -18.55
CA ILE A 70 2.18 4.82 -18.63
C ILE A 70 2.41 5.18 -20.10
N GLY A 71 2.41 6.48 -20.40
CA GLY A 71 2.72 7.00 -21.73
C GLY A 71 1.55 7.14 -22.70
N THR A 72 1.85 7.70 -23.87
CA THR A 72 0.90 7.92 -24.97
C THR A 72 1.50 7.47 -26.32
N PRO A 73 0.99 6.41 -26.98
CA PRO A 73 -0.13 5.56 -26.57
C PRO A 73 0.12 4.82 -25.24
N PRO A 74 -0.95 4.46 -24.50
CA PRO A 74 -0.85 3.79 -23.21
C PRO A 74 -0.10 2.45 -23.25
N GLN A 75 0.89 2.28 -22.38
CA GLN A 75 1.52 0.99 -22.05
C GLN A 75 0.96 0.52 -20.70
N ILE A 76 0.43 -0.71 -20.59
CA ILE A 76 -0.35 -1.18 -19.42
C ILE A 76 0.51 -2.02 -18.47
N PHE A 77 0.45 -1.73 -17.17
CA PHE A 77 1.23 -2.38 -16.11
C PHE A 77 0.33 -2.82 -14.96
N LYS A 78 0.73 -3.90 -14.26
CA LYS A 78 0.22 -4.26 -12.94
C LYS A 78 1.04 -3.51 -11.89
N ILE A 79 0.45 -2.53 -11.23
CA ILE A 79 1.15 -1.66 -10.27
C ILE A 79 0.61 -1.89 -8.86
N GLY A 80 1.47 -2.23 -7.92
CA GLY A 80 1.12 -2.34 -6.50
C GLY A 80 0.78 -0.97 -5.90
N LEU A 81 -0.25 -0.91 -5.06
CA LEU A 81 -0.66 0.31 -4.36
C LEU A 81 -0.14 0.28 -2.92
N ASP A 82 0.89 1.08 -2.66
CA ASP A 82 1.70 0.91 -1.46
C ASP A 82 1.62 2.15 -0.56
N THR A 83 1.01 2.03 0.61
CA THR A 83 0.96 3.10 1.62
C THR A 83 2.23 3.17 2.48
N GLY A 84 3.09 2.15 2.44
CA GLY A 84 4.40 2.13 3.08
C GLY A 84 5.46 2.94 2.35
N SER A 85 5.28 3.25 1.06
CA SER A 85 6.21 4.06 0.25
C SER A 85 5.51 5.21 -0.48
N SER A 86 6.31 6.12 -1.06
CA SER A 86 5.79 7.37 -1.66
C SER A 86 6.22 7.62 -3.11
N ASN A 87 7.21 6.88 -3.61
CA ASN A 87 7.65 7.01 -5.00
C ASN A 87 6.83 6.08 -5.90
N MET A 88 6.70 6.47 -7.18
CA MET A 88 6.25 5.56 -8.23
C MET A 88 7.44 5.06 -9.02
N TRP A 89 7.44 3.78 -9.37
CA TRP A 89 8.40 3.20 -10.29
C TRP A 89 7.76 2.08 -11.13
N ALA A 90 8.35 1.83 -12.30
CA ALA A 90 7.99 0.71 -13.17
C ALA A 90 9.26 0.10 -13.77
N THR A 91 9.21 -1.19 -14.08
CA THR A 91 10.33 -1.89 -14.73
C THR A 91 10.64 -1.27 -16.09
N SER A 92 11.90 -0.93 -16.34
CA SER A 92 12.32 -0.26 -17.59
C SER A 92 12.64 -1.27 -18.69
N SER A 93 12.37 -0.90 -19.95
CA SER A 93 12.86 -1.63 -21.12
C SER A 93 14.39 -1.60 -21.27
N LYS A 94 15.06 -0.77 -20.45
CA LYS A 94 16.52 -0.68 -20.36
C LYS A 94 17.09 -1.61 -19.29
N CYS A 95 16.25 -2.32 -18.54
CA CYS A 95 16.70 -3.31 -17.57
C CYS A 95 17.22 -4.58 -18.29
N PRO A 96 18.50 -4.96 -18.11
CA PRO A 96 19.07 -6.08 -18.85
C PRO A 96 18.79 -7.45 -18.21
N THR A 97 18.30 -7.49 -16.96
CA THR A 97 18.21 -8.72 -16.17
C THR A 97 17.07 -9.62 -16.63
N ASN A 98 17.20 -10.92 -16.38
CA ASN A 98 16.12 -11.87 -16.66
C ASN A 98 14.89 -11.64 -15.78
N THR A 99 15.07 -11.14 -14.55
CA THR A 99 13.98 -10.80 -13.64
C THR A 99 13.05 -9.76 -14.27
N CYS A 100 13.62 -8.67 -14.77
CA CYS A 100 12.83 -7.63 -15.45
C CYS A 100 12.10 -8.14 -16.70
N ARG A 101 12.54 -9.24 -17.33
CA ARG A 101 11.87 -9.85 -18.49
C ARG A 101 10.63 -10.66 -18.12
N LEU A 102 10.44 -10.96 -16.83
CA LEU A 102 9.22 -11.57 -16.31
C LEU A 102 8.10 -10.54 -16.14
N HIS A 103 8.44 -9.25 -16.13
CA HIS A 103 7.52 -8.14 -15.97
C HIS A 103 7.28 -7.39 -17.27
N GLN A 104 6.18 -6.64 -17.32
CA GLN A 104 5.98 -5.65 -18.36
C GLN A 104 7.00 -4.52 -18.22
N GLN A 105 7.60 -4.12 -19.34
CA GLN A 105 8.64 -3.11 -19.35
C GLN A 105 8.16 -1.81 -20.00
N TYR A 106 8.42 -0.67 -19.36
CA TYR A 106 8.18 0.66 -19.91
C TYR A 106 9.24 1.04 -20.91
N ASN A 107 8.79 1.36 -22.12
CA ASN A 107 9.64 1.87 -23.18
C ASN A 107 9.32 3.33 -23.49
N SER A 108 10.20 4.22 -23.02
CA SER A 108 10.08 5.66 -23.21
C SER A 108 10.07 6.08 -24.68
N SER A 109 10.70 5.32 -25.60
CA SER A 109 10.74 5.69 -27.02
C SER A 109 9.41 5.49 -27.75
N LEU A 110 8.47 4.77 -27.15
CA LEU A 110 7.13 4.53 -27.70
C LEU A 110 6.10 5.55 -27.19
N SER A 111 6.47 6.45 -26.27
CA SER A 111 5.56 7.44 -25.69
C SER A 111 5.83 8.83 -26.23
N ASN A 112 4.80 9.44 -26.81
CA ASN A 112 4.80 10.83 -27.28
C ASN A 112 4.67 11.85 -26.14
N SER A 113 4.22 11.42 -24.96
CA SER A 113 4.09 12.27 -23.76
C SER A 113 5.29 12.15 -22.81
N TYR A 114 6.31 11.35 -23.18
CA TYR A 114 7.53 11.18 -22.42
C TYR A 114 8.35 12.48 -22.37
N SER A 115 8.83 12.80 -21.17
CA SER A 115 9.81 13.85 -20.93
C SER A 115 10.99 13.27 -20.13
N LYS A 116 12.20 13.54 -20.63
CA LYS A 116 13.44 13.04 -20.04
C LYS A 116 13.78 13.80 -18.76
N ASN A 117 14.06 13.08 -17.68
CA ASN A 117 14.71 13.61 -16.48
C ASN A 117 16.14 13.03 -16.35
N GLY A 118 16.28 11.72 -16.22
CA GLY A 118 17.56 11.00 -16.24
C GLY A 118 18.37 11.06 -14.94
N SER A 119 17.90 11.73 -13.90
CA SER A 119 18.55 11.73 -12.58
C SER A 119 18.58 10.32 -12.00
N ARG A 120 19.68 9.93 -11.35
CA ARG A 120 19.80 8.60 -10.70
C ARG A 120 18.73 8.47 -9.61
N PHE A 121 18.16 7.28 -9.50
CA PHE A 121 17.18 6.93 -8.46
C PHE A 121 17.52 5.58 -7.83
N GLU A 122 17.31 5.45 -6.53
CA GLU A 122 17.48 4.21 -5.79
C GLU A 122 16.54 4.21 -4.58
N ILE A 123 15.90 3.07 -4.33
CA ILE A 123 15.01 2.88 -3.19
C ILE A 123 15.12 1.44 -2.68
N SER A 124 15.06 1.28 -1.35
CA SER A 124 15.05 -0.01 -0.68
C SER A 124 13.74 -0.20 0.09
N TYR A 125 13.27 -1.44 0.12
CA TYR A 125 12.06 -1.93 0.77
C TYR A 125 12.40 -2.98 1.81
N GLY A 126 11.72 -2.90 2.96
CA GLY A 126 11.86 -3.87 4.04
C GLY A 126 13.26 -3.88 4.69
N ALA A 127 13.42 -4.76 5.67
CA ALA A 127 14.69 -4.94 6.37
C ALA A 127 15.69 -5.83 5.61
N GLU A 128 15.20 -6.66 4.69
CA GLU A 128 16.00 -7.58 3.87
C GLU A 128 16.74 -6.87 2.72
N GLY A 129 16.43 -5.59 2.48
CA GLY A 129 17.13 -4.76 1.49
C GLY A 129 16.72 -5.04 0.05
N ASP A 130 15.54 -5.64 -0.19
CA ASP A 130 14.93 -5.66 -1.51
C ASP A 130 14.78 -4.22 -2.02
N GLY A 131 14.82 -3.99 -3.33
CA GLY A 131 14.86 -2.62 -3.83
C GLY A 131 14.92 -2.51 -5.33
N ILE A 132 14.97 -1.28 -5.82
CA ILE A 132 15.27 -1.00 -7.22
C ILE A 132 16.28 0.13 -7.34
N SER A 133 17.06 0.10 -8.41
CA SER A 133 17.87 1.24 -8.85
C SER A 133 17.62 1.53 -10.33
N GLY A 134 17.80 2.79 -10.70
CA GLY A 134 17.57 3.25 -12.06
C GLY A 134 17.64 4.75 -12.18
N PHE A 135 16.69 5.33 -12.91
CA PHE A 135 16.68 6.77 -13.16
C PHE A 135 15.25 7.32 -13.25
N MET A 136 15.12 8.61 -12.97
CA MET A 136 13.86 9.33 -13.03
C MET A 136 13.45 9.61 -14.49
N SER A 137 12.15 9.50 -14.74
CA SER A 137 11.48 9.85 -15.98
C SER A 137 10.20 10.61 -15.66
N GLN A 138 9.61 11.25 -16.68
CA GLN A 138 8.31 11.90 -16.55
C GLN A 138 7.43 11.48 -17.73
N ASP A 139 6.18 11.12 -17.44
CA ASP A 139 5.20 10.80 -18.47
C ASP A 139 3.77 10.98 -17.94
N THR A 140 2.77 10.71 -18.77
CA THR A 140 1.36 10.66 -18.39
C THR A 140 1.03 9.29 -17.80
N ILE A 141 0.37 9.26 -16.63
CA ILE A 141 -0.05 8.03 -15.95
C ILE A 141 -1.57 7.92 -15.98
N GLY A 142 -2.09 6.83 -16.52
CA GLY A 142 -3.51 6.51 -16.52
C GLY A 142 -3.86 5.62 -15.32
N VAL A 143 -4.75 6.09 -14.45
CA VAL A 143 -5.25 5.34 -13.28
C VAL A 143 -6.78 5.27 -13.39
N GLY A 144 -7.27 4.19 -13.99
CA GLY A 144 -8.68 4.07 -14.38
C GLY A 144 -9.09 5.21 -15.32
N ALA A 145 -10.02 6.07 -14.90
CA ALA A 145 -10.49 7.22 -15.68
C ALA A 145 -9.63 8.47 -15.51
N PHE A 146 -8.67 8.45 -14.60
CA PHE A 146 -7.78 9.58 -14.37
C PHE A 146 -6.58 9.53 -15.31
N SER A 147 -6.23 10.69 -15.86
CA SER A 147 -4.99 10.90 -16.59
C SER A 147 -4.17 11.93 -15.82
N ILE A 148 -3.10 11.46 -15.19
CA ILE A 148 -2.18 12.27 -14.39
C ILE A 148 -1.09 12.77 -15.33
N ALA A 149 -1.14 14.04 -15.70
CA ALA A 149 -0.15 14.63 -16.58
C ALA A 149 1.18 14.90 -15.84
N ASN A 150 2.29 14.83 -16.56
CA ASN A 150 3.64 15.20 -16.08
C ASN A 150 4.05 14.51 -14.76
N GLN A 151 3.63 13.26 -14.55
CA GLN A 151 4.01 12.52 -13.36
C GLN A 151 5.46 12.06 -13.47
N SER A 152 6.25 12.39 -12.46
CA SER A 152 7.60 11.85 -12.32
C SER A 152 7.57 10.47 -11.66
N PHE A 153 8.31 9.52 -12.22
CA PHE A 153 8.44 8.15 -11.71
C PHE A 153 9.83 7.61 -12.04
N ALA A 154 10.27 6.56 -11.36
CA ALA A 154 11.54 5.91 -11.68
C ALA A 154 11.36 4.76 -12.69
N GLU A 155 12.23 4.73 -13.68
CA GLU A 155 12.45 3.58 -14.54
C GLU A 155 13.48 2.65 -13.86
N ALA A 156 13.02 1.49 -13.37
CA ALA A 156 13.90 0.52 -12.73
C ALA A 156 14.76 -0.21 -13.78
N THR A 157 16.08 -0.05 -13.69
CA THR A 157 17.05 -0.75 -14.55
C THR A 157 17.73 -1.91 -13.85
N GLN A 158 17.54 -2.01 -12.53
CA GLN A 158 18.00 -3.12 -11.71
C GLN A 158 17.00 -3.32 -10.57
N GLU A 159 16.67 -4.58 -10.35
CA GLU A 159 15.90 -5.05 -9.21
C GLU A 159 16.85 -5.75 -8.24
N ILE A 160 16.79 -5.39 -6.96
CA ILE A 160 17.72 -5.78 -5.90
C ILE A 160 17.00 -6.72 -4.95
N GLY A 161 17.70 -7.76 -4.50
CA GLY A 161 17.20 -8.73 -3.54
C GLY A 161 16.43 -9.89 -4.19
N HIS A 162 15.66 -10.61 -3.39
CA HIS A 162 14.92 -11.79 -3.81
C HIS A 162 13.45 -11.50 -4.11
N GLY A 163 12.88 -10.47 -3.47
CA GLY A 163 11.49 -10.07 -3.62
C GLY A 163 11.05 -9.86 -5.08
N PRO A 164 11.79 -9.11 -5.92
CA PRO A 164 11.33 -8.74 -7.25
C PRO A 164 11.02 -9.93 -8.19
N ALA A 165 11.75 -11.05 -8.08
CA ALA A 165 11.46 -12.26 -8.85
C ALA A 165 10.14 -12.95 -8.44
N HIS A 166 9.61 -12.62 -7.27
CA HIS A 166 8.37 -13.14 -6.70
C HIS A 166 7.24 -12.10 -6.71
N TRP A 167 7.50 -10.87 -7.17
CA TRP A 167 6.48 -9.85 -7.32
C TRP A 167 5.65 -10.12 -8.57
N GLU A 168 4.32 -10.22 -8.39
CA GLU A 168 3.36 -10.39 -9.50
C GLU A 168 2.97 -9.04 -10.13
N MET A 169 3.68 -7.97 -9.75
CA MET A 169 3.53 -6.59 -10.20
C MET A 169 4.78 -6.12 -10.94
N ASP A 170 4.58 -5.20 -11.89
CA ASP A 170 5.59 -4.62 -12.77
C ASP A 170 6.15 -3.28 -12.23
N GLY A 171 5.75 -2.91 -11.00
CA GLY A 171 6.05 -1.63 -10.38
C GLY A 171 5.20 -1.34 -9.15
N ILE A 172 5.49 -0.21 -8.51
CA ILE A 172 4.77 0.28 -7.33
C ILE A 172 4.35 1.73 -7.56
N LEU A 173 3.15 2.07 -7.07
CA LEU A 173 2.65 3.42 -6.90
C LEU A 173 2.53 3.70 -5.40
N GLY A 174 3.47 4.49 -4.88
CA GLY A 174 3.45 4.95 -3.50
C GLY A 174 2.27 5.88 -3.21
N LEU A 175 1.56 5.59 -2.13
CA LEU A 175 0.43 6.32 -1.55
C LEU A 175 0.79 6.96 -0.20
N GLY A 176 2.06 6.91 0.19
CA GLY A 176 2.62 7.59 1.35
C GLY A 176 2.69 9.12 1.20
N PHE A 177 3.29 9.76 2.20
CA PHE A 177 3.41 11.21 2.24
C PHE A 177 4.52 11.71 1.32
N SER A 178 4.30 12.84 0.63
CA SER A 178 5.30 13.41 -0.27
C SER A 178 6.64 13.70 0.42
N ALA A 179 6.63 14.06 1.71
CA ALA A 179 7.83 14.28 2.51
C ALA A 179 8.66 13.00 2.78
N ALA A 180 8.10 11.81 2.55
CA ALA A 180 8.81 10.53 2.63
C ALA A 180 9.29 10.04 1.25
N ALA A 181 8.98 10.75 0.16
CA ALA A 181 9.45 10.38 -1.17
C ALA A 181 10.96 10.63 -1.29
N VAL A 182 11.69 9.63 -1.81
CA VAL A 182 13.07 9.79 -2.26
C VAL A 182 13.12 10.94 -3.27
N ASP A 183 14.12 11.81 -3.10
CA ASP A 183 14.33 13.05 -3.86
C ASP A 183 13.15 14.05 -3.83
N LEU A 184 12.23 13.92 -2.86
CA LEU A 184 11.03 14.77 -2.72
C LEU A 184 10.17 14.80 -4.00
N VAL A 185 10.20 13.73 -4.77
CA VAL A 185 9.38 13.57 -5.98
C VAL A 185 7.90 13.57 -5.58
N THR A 186 7.09 14.35 -6.29
CA THR A 186 5.65 14.43 -5.99
C THR A 186 4.96 13.09 -6.29
N PRO A 187 4.33 12.43 -5.29
CA PRO A 187 3.64 11.16 -5.50
C PRO A 187 2.43 11.29 -6.42
N PRO A 188 2.01 10.22 -7.13
CA PRO A 188 0.87 10.27 -8.04
C PRO A 188 -0.42 10.79 -7.41
N PHE A 189 -0.73 10.36 -6.19
CA PHE A 189 -1.95 10.81 -5.52
C PHE A 189 -1.96 12.32 -5.22
N TYR A 190 -0.78 12.92 -4.94
CA TYR A 190 -0.66 14.37 -4.78
C TYR A 190 -0.89 15.10 -6.10
N ASN A 191 -0.36 14.58 -7.20
CA ASN A 191 -0.63 15.13 -8.53
C ASN A 191 -2.11 14.98 -8.94
N MET A 192 -2.76 13.87 -8.59
CA MET A 192 -4.21 13.72 -8.80
C MET A 192 -5.01 14.81 -8.09
N ILE A 193 -4.67 15.11 -6.83
CA ILE A 193 -5.33 16.18 -6.07
C ILE A 193 -5.00 17.55 -6.66
N GLY A 194 -3.71 17.82 -6.93
CA GLY A 194 -3.25 19.10 -7.47
C GLY A 194 -3.82 19.42 -8.85
N GLN A 195 -4.11 18.40 -9.65
CA GLN A 195 -4.77 18.51 -10.96
C GLN A 195 -6.31 18.49 -10.87
N GLY A 196 -6.88 18.42 -9.65
CA GLY A 196 -8.33 18.44 -9.44
C GLY A 196 -9.05 17.16 -9.88
N LEU A 197 -8.33 16.06 -10.06
CA LEU A 197 -8.88 14.77 -10.50
C LEU A 197 -9.64 14.05 -9.38
N THR A 198 -9.24 14.28 -8.12
CA THR A 198 -9.83 13.60 -6.97
C THR A 198 -9.79 14.45 -5.70
N LYS A 199 -10.60 14.07 -4.71
CA LYS A 199 -10.55 14.61 -3.34
C LYS A 199 -9.37 13.99 -2.57
N PRO A 200 -8.85 14.66 -1.52
CA PRO A 200 -7.71 14.19 -0.72
C PRO A 200 -8.09 13.06 0.26
N ILE A 201 -8.74 12.02 -0.23
CA ILE A 201 -9.09 10.81 0.51
C ILE A 201 -9.03 9.63 -0.44
N PHE A 202 -8.58 8.49 0.06
CA PHE A 202 -8.74 7.21 -0.63
C PHE A 202 -9.06 6.11 0.37
N ALA A 203 -9.70 5.05 -0.11
CA ALA A 203 -10.08 3.89 0.70
C ALA A 203 -9.70 2.61 -0.05
N LEU A 204 -9.19 1.61 0.69
CA LEU A 204 -8.87 0.30 0.13
C LEU A 204 -9.73 -0.78 0.78
N TYR A 205 -10.16 -1.71 -0.05
CA TYR A 205 -10.79 -2.95 0.32
C TYR A 205 -10.04 -4.11 -0.32
N PHE A 206 -9.66 -5.10 0.51
CA PHE A 206 -8.98 -6.31 0.06
C PHE A 206 -9.93 -7.49 0.24
N SER A 207 -10.28 -8.11 -0.88
CA SER A 207 -11.07 -9.32 -0.90
C SER A 207 -10.24 -10.54 -0.53
N SER A 208 -10.92 -11.62 -0.15
CA SER A 208 -10.29 -12.91 0.09
C SER A 208 -10.59 -13.88 -1.05
N ILE A 209 -9.59 -14.57 -1.58
CA ILE A 209 -9.78 -15.66 -2.55
C ILE A 209 -10.68 -16.81 -2.05
N PHE A 210 -10.95 -16.86 -0.74
CA PHE A 210 -11.84 -17.85 -0.12
C PHE A 210 -13.32 -17.45 -0.15
N VAL A 211 -13.65 -16.26 -0.66
CA VAL A 211 -15.02 -15.75 -0.75
C VAL A 211 -15.36 -15.53 -2.22
N GLU A 212 -16.30 -16.31 -2.74
CA GLU A 212 -16.73 -16.22 -4.14
C GLU A 212 -17.42 -14.87 -4.43
N GLY A 213 -17.01 -14.23 -5.54
CA GLY A 213 -17.57 -12.95 -5.98
C GLY A 213 -17.06 -11.72 -5.20
N ASP A 214 -16.11 -11.90 -4.28
CA ASP A 214 -15.52 -10.81 -3.51
C ASP A 214 -14.35 -10.16 -4.28
N GLU A 215 -14.50 -8.87 -4.61
CA GLU A 215 -13.54 -8.13 -5.43
C GLU A 215 -12.80 -7.05 -4.62
N SER A 216 -11.49 -7.04 -4.73
CA SER A 216 -10.66 -5.99 -4.13
C SER A 216 -10.82 -4.67 -4.90
N GLU A 217 -10.77 -3.54 -4.21
CA GLU A 217 -10.89 -2.22 -4.84
C GLU A 217 -10.13 -1.12 -4.08
N VAL A 218 -9.75 -0.09 -4.82
CA VAL A 218 -9.43 1.22 -4.28
C VAL A 218 -10.46 2.23 -4.75
N ILE A 219 -10.88 3.11 -3.83
CA ILE A 219 -11.73 4.26 -4.11
C ILE A 219 -10.88 5.51 -3.95
N PHE A 220 -10.66 6.26 -5.02
CA PHE A 220 -10.07 7.59 -4.94
C PHE A 220 -11.16 8.65 -4.78
N GLY A 221 -11.01 9.54 -3.81
CA GLY A 221 -11.92 10.65 -3.57
C GLY A 221 -13.16 10.32 -2.73
N GLY A 222 -13.23 9.11 -2.18
CA GLY A 222 -14.29 8.72 -1.25
C GLY A 222 -14.09 7.36 -0.59
N THR A 223 -15.20 6.74 -0.19
CA THR A 223 -15.24 5.39 0.38
C THR A 223 -16.39 4.61 -0.28
N ASN A 224 -16.39 3.29 -0.13
CA ASN A 224 -17.52 2.45 -0.54
C ASN A 224 -18.24 1.89 0.70
N PRO A 225 -19.43 2.41 1.06
CA PRO A 225 -20.21 1.95 2.22
C PRO A 225 -20.68 0.49 2.16
N HIS A 226 -20.56 -0.19 1.01
CA HIS A 226 -20.88 -1.61 0.92
C HIS A 226 -19.83 -2.50 1.61
N HIS A 227 -18.61 -2.01 1.81
CA HIS A 227 -17.52 -2.78 2.39
C HIS A 227 -17.34 -2.57 3.90
N TYR A 228 -18.17 -1.76 4.55
CA TYR A 228 -18.11 -1.58 6.00
C TYR A 228 -19.49 -1.36 6.60
N THR A 229 -19.61 -1.64 7.91
CA THR A 229 -20.82 -1.35 8.69
C THR A 229 -20.49 -0.37 9.80
N GLY A 230 -21.50 0.36 10.27
CA GLY A 230 -21.31 1.36 11.31
C GLY A 230 -20.51 2.59 10.83
N GLN A 231 -19.79 3.21 11.76
CA GLN A 231 -19.01 4.42 11.52
C GLN A 231 -17.52 4.09 11.46
N LEU A 232 -16.80 4.78 10.58
CA LEU A 232 -15.35 4.67 10.49
C LEU A 232 -14.70 5.34 11.70
N ALA A 233 -13.82 4.61 12.39
CA ALA A 233 -12.95 5.18 13.41
C ALA A 233 -11.84 6.01 12.74
N THR A 234 -11.57 7.21 13.28
CA THR A 234 -10.44 8.03 12.86
C THR A 234 -9.31 7.85 13.86
N LEU A 235 -8.12 7.52 13.36
CA LEU A 235 -6.92 7.36 14.17
C LEU A 235 -6.00 8.56 13.93
N PRO A 236 -5.52 9.24 14.98
CA PRO A 236 -4.57 10.34 14.81
C PRO A 236 -3.23 9.80 14.32
N LEU A 237 -2.66 10.46 13.31
CA LEU A 237 -1.32 10.16 12.85
C LEU A 237 -0.28 10.61 13.88
N ARG A 238 0.81 9.85 13.98
CA ARG A 238 2.02 10.27 14.70
C ARG A 238 2.71 11.38 13.89
N ASP A 239 3.54 12.17 14.57
CA ASP A 239 4.25 13.31 13.96
C ASP A 239 5.43 12.84 13.07
N LYS A 240 5.09 12.16 11.96
CA LYS A 240 5.99 11.58 10.97
C LYS A 240 5.29 11.53 9.60
N PRO A 241 6.03 11.56 8.48
CA PRO A 241 5.46 11.48 7.14
C PRO A 241 5.09 10.04 6.75
N THR A 242 4.34 9.33 7.60
CA THR A 242 3.94 7.94 7.41
C THR A 242 2.47 7.75 7.78
N TRP A 243 1.83 6.72 7.22
CA TRP A 243 0.51 6.26 7.67
C TRP A 243 0.63 5.52 9.01
N GLU A 244 1.20 6.17 10.02
CA GLU A 244 1.52 5.59 11.32
C GLU A 244 0.63 6.19 12.41
N THR A 245 -0.03 5.33 13.19
CA THR A 245 -0.78 5.70 14.39
C THR A 245 -0.09 5.14 15.63
N THR A 246 -0.52 5.56 16.82
CA THR A 246 -0.06 4.96 18.07
C THR A 246 -0.79 3.64 18.33
N LEU A 247 -0.02 2.58 18.59
CA LEU A 247 -0.50 1.27 19.00
C LEU A 247 -0.42 1.16 20.53
N THR A 248 -1.56 1.20 21.20
CA THR A 248 -1.64 1.27 22.67
C THR A 248 -1.62 -0.10 23.34
N SER A 249 -2.17 -1.13 22.70
CA SER A 249 -2.16 -2.48 23.24
C SER A 249 -2.38 -3.52 22.14
N ILE A 250 -1.92 -4.74 22.41
CA ILE A 250 -2.23 -5.93 21.62
C ILE A 250 -2.92 -6.93 22.54
N ALA A 251 -4.05 -7.47 22.09
CA ALA A 251 -4.78 -8.51 22.80
C ALA A 251 -4.74 -9.83 22.02
N PHE A 252 -4.54 -10.94 22.74
CA PHE A 252 -4.58 -12.29 22.19
C PHE A 252 -5.31 -13.23 23.16
N GLY A 253 -6.53 -13.65 22.82
CA GLY A 253 -7.40 -14.36 23.76
C GLY A 253 -7.70 -13.52 24.99
N SER A 254 -7.43 -14.06 26.18
CA SER A 254 -7.56 -13.32 27.46
C SER A 254 -6.33 -12.47 27.83
N TRP A 255 -5.25 -12.54 27.04
CA TRP A 255 -4.03 -11.78 27.30
C TRP A 255 -4.12 -10.40 26.66
N THR A 256 -3.73 -9.36 27.39
CA THR A 256 -3.60 -8.00 26.87
C THR A 256 -2.23 -7.48 27.27
N ILE A 257 -1.45 -7.04 26.28
CA ILE A 257 -0.14 -6.42 26.46
C ILE A 257 -0.32 -4.94 26.20
N GLN A 258 -0.11 -4.13 27.24
CA GLN A 258 -0.05 -2.67 27.08
C GLN A 258 1.29 -2.29 26.46
N LEU A 259 1.24 -1.37 25.50
CA LEU A 259 2.39 -0.89 24.75
C LEU A 259 2.58 0.59 25.05
N VAL A 260 3.84 0.99 25.16
CA VAL A 260 4.21 2.38 25.42
C VAL A 260 5.05 2.84 24.24
N ASP A 261 4.60 3.92 23.60
CA ASP A 261 5.29 4.58 22.49
C ASP A 261 5.64 3.67 21.30
N ILE A 262 4.76 2.72 20.98
CA ILE A 262 4.87 1.90 19.77
C ILE A 262 3.97 2.49 18.68
N GLY A 263 4.55 2.69 17.49
CA GLY A 263 3.81 3.05 16.28
C GLY A 263 3.30 1.81 15.55
N ALA A 264 2.15 1.94 14.88
CA ALA A 264 1.66 0.98 13.90
C ALA A 264 1.50 1.68 12.56
N ALA A 265 2.38 1.32 11.61
CA ALA A 265 2.21 1.72 10.22
C ALA A 265 1.11 0.86 9.58
N ILE A 266 0.19 1.52 8.90
CA ILE A 266 -0.76 0.87 8.02
C ILE A 266 -0.11 0.83 6.65
N ASP A 267 0.25 -0.38 6.23
CA ASP A 267 0.98 -0.63 5.01
C ASP A 267 0.22 -1.65 4.15
N THR A 268 -0.24 -1.18 2.99
CA THR A 268 -0.96 -1.95 1.98
C THR A 268 -0.04 -2.72 1.04
N GLY A 269 1.26 -2.38 1.03
CA GLY A 269 2.29 -3.11 0.29
C GLY A 269 2.80 -4.35 1.03
N ALA A 270 2.47 -4.49 2.32
CA ALA A 270 2.85 -5.64 3.14
C ALA A 270 1.71 -6.66 3.29
N SER A 271 2.03 -7.95 3.13
CA SER A 271 1.07 -9.06 3.34
C SER A 271 1.01 -9.55 4.79
N MET A 272 2.01 -9.20 5.61
CA MET A 272 2.18 -9.72 6.96
C MET A 272 2.08 -8.64 8.02
N LEU A 273 1.64 -9.04 9.21
CA LEU A 273 1.77 -8.24 10.43
C LEU A 273 3.19 -8.38 10.97
N VAL A 274 3.97 -7.29 10.87
CA VAL A 274 5.32 -7.22 11.43
C VAL A 274 5.26 -6.61 12.82
N LEU A 275 5.89 -7.27 13.80
CA LEU A 275 5.95 -6.83 15.19
C LEU A 275 7.40 -6.84 15.68
N PRO A 276 7.75 -6.01 16.68
CA PRO A 276 9.01 -6.14 17.41
C PRO A 276 9.25 -7.60 17.84
N THR A 277 10.49 -8.08 17.66
CA THR A 277 10.85 -9.50 17.88
C THR A 277 10.36 -10.04 19.21
N THR A 278 10.50 -9.27 20.29
CA THR A 278 10.03 -9.66 21.63
C THR A 278 8.52 -9.87 21.68
N LEU A 279 7.73 -9.03 21.02
CA LEU A 279 6.27 -9.16 20.95
C LEU A 279 5.86 -10.33 20.07
N ALA A 280 6.51 -10.49 18.91
CA ALA A 280 6.26 -11.62 18.00
C ALA A 280 6.53 -12.97 18.70
N LEU A 281 7.66 -13.09 19.40
CA LEU A 281 8.01 -14.28 20.17
C LEU A 281 7.02 -14.53 21.31
N LEU A 282 6.65 -13.49 22.06
CA LEU A 282 5.68 -13.62 23.14
C LEU A 282 4.32 -14.12 22.63
N MET A 283 3.83 -13.53 21.53
CA MET A 283 2.58 -13.97 20.89
C MET A 283 2.67 -15.42 20.40
N TYR A 284 3.81 -15.82 19.82
CA TYR A 284 4.01 -17.20 19.41
C TYR A 284 4.00 -18.19 20.59
N VAL A 285 4.67 -17.85 21.70
CA VAL A 285 4.68 -18.69 22.90
C VAL A 285 3.27 -18.82 23.48
N ILE A 286 2.52 -17.72 23.58
CA ILE A 286 1.13 -17.74 24.05
C ILE A 286 0.30 -18.63 23.12
N TYR A 287 0.41 -18.44 21.81
CA TYR A 287 -0.28 -19.26 20.83
C TYR A 287 0.02 -20.75 20.98
N ALA A 288 1.30 -21.13 21.02
CA ALA A 288 1.74 -22.50 21.19
C ALA A 288 1.22 -23.12 22.49
N SER A 289 1.17 -22.35 23.58
CA SER A 289 0.66 -22.83 24.88
C SER A 289 -0.85 -23.08 24.91
N THR A 290 -1.62 -22.39 24.07
CA THR A 290 -3.08 -22.56 23.97
C THR A 290 -3.49 -23.74 23.09
N ARG A 291 -2.59 -24.23 22.22
CA ARG A 291 -2.79 -25.50 21.52
C ARG A 291 -2.39 -26.67 22.42
N ARG A 292 -3.35 -27.21 23.18
CA ARG A 292 -3.16 -28.56 23.74
C ARG A 292 -2.94 -29.56 22.59
N PRO A 293 -1.99 -30.51 22.70
CA PRO A 293 -1.91 -31.60 21.75
C PRO A 293 -3.25 -32.35 21.75
N ARG A 294 -3.81 -32.58 20.55
CA ARG A 294 -4.91 -33.52 20.36
C ARG A 294 -4.37 -34.95 20.42
#